data_AF-A0A3P7NPP1-F1
#
_entry.id   AF-A0A3P7NPP1-F1
#
_cell.length_a   1.000
_cell.length_b   1.000
_cell.length_c   1.000
_cell.angle_alpha   90.00
_cell.angle_beta   90.00
_cell.angle_gamma   90.00
#
_symmetry.space_group_name_H-M   'P 1'
#
loop_
_entity.id
_entity.type
_entity.pdbx_description
1 polymer ?
#
loop_
_entity_poly.entity_id
_entity_poly.type
_entity_poly.pdbx_seq_one_letter_code
_entity_poly.pdbx_strand_id
1 'polypeptide(L)'
;MGTILQLFNKYKRSDECQFRALVCMALNSHKLVPWLKLVLRSPFIVQYMYQPWSYVASTGFDDALQSLNKLSTIEFDLPFDANVRRLQEIQDVF
;
A
#
# COMPACT_ATOMS: atom_id res chain seq x y z
N MET A 1 -4.15 -19.17 3.74
CA MET A 1 -3.24 -18.10 3.25
C MET A 1 -3.20 -18.16 1.73
N GLY A 2 -4.03 -17.40 1.01
CA GLY A 2 -4.07 -17.48 -0.46
C GLY A 2 -5.02 -16.55 -1.20
N THR A 3 -5.85 -15.77 -0.50
CA THR A 3 -7.00 -15.11 -1.14
C THR A 3 -6.65 -13.79 -1.84
N ILE A 4 -5.71 -13.01 -1.29
CA ILE A 4 -5.47 -11.63 -1.74
C ILE A 4 -4.69 -11.61 -3.07
N LEU A 5 -3.55 -12.29 -3.16
CA LEU A 5 -2.73 -12.31 -4.38
C LEU A 5 -3.44 -13.00 -5.57
N GLN A 6 -4.25 -14.03 -5.30
CA GLN A 6 -5.04 -14.70 -6.35
C GLN A 6 -6.16 -13.79 -6.90
N LEU A 7 -6.82 -13.00 -6.05
CA LEU A 7 -7.78 -12.00 -6.51
C LEU A 7 -7.10 -10.93 -7.36
N PHE A 8 -5.91 -10.45 -6.98
CA PHE A 8 -5.19 -9.45 -7.78
C PHE A 8 -4.74 -9.99 -9.15
N ASN A 9 -4.28 -11.24 -9.22
CA ASN A 9 -3.82 -11.84 -10.48
C ASN A 9 -4.99 -12.16 -11.44
N LYS A 10 -6.17 -12.51 -10.92
CA LYS A 10 -7.37 -12.84 -11.72
C LYS A 10 -7.92 -11.66 -12.54
N TYR A 11 -7.59 -10.41 -12.16
CA TYR A 11 -8.15 -9.20 -12.80
C TYR A 11 -7.15 -8.33 -13.56
N LYS A 12 -5.91 -8.80 -13.83
CA LYS A 12 -4.85 -7.99 -14.50
C LYS A 12 -4.74 -6.56 -13.94
N ARG A 13 -4.86 -6.40 -12.62
CA ARG A 13 -4.74 -5.07 -12.00
C ARG A 13 -3.31 -4.60 -12.21
N SER A 14 -3.14 -3.42 -12.85
CA SER A 14 -1.83 -2.80 -13.00
C SER A 14 -1.14 -2.70 -11.64
N ASP A 15 0.19 -2.78 -11.61
CA ASP A 15 0.96 -2.68 -10.37
C ASP A 15 0.61 -1.41 -9.60
N GLU A 16 0.28 -0.33 -10.32
CA GLU A 16 -0.23 0.92 -9.75
C GLU A 16 -1.56 0.74 -9.00
N CYS A 17 -2.53 0.01 -9.56
CA CYS A 17 -3.80 -0.28 -8.89
C CYS A 17 -3.57 -1.10 -7.62
N GLN A 18 -2.68 -2.10 -7.68
CA GLN A 18 -2.35 -2.93 -6.53
C GLN A 18 -1.66 -2.12 -5.44
N PHE A 19 -0.73 -1.23 -5.82
CA PHE A 19 -0.05 -0.34 -4.90
C PHE A 19 -1.01 0.65 -4.23
N ARG A 20 -1.90 1.28 -4.98
CA ARG A 20 -2.94 2.17 -4.42
C ARG A 20 -3.84 1.42 -3.43
N ALA A 21 -4.29 0.22 -3.76
CA ALA A 21 -5.09 -0.60 -2.86
C ALA A 21 -4.34 -0.96 -1.57
N LEU A 22 -3.05 -1.29 -1.69
CA LEU A 22 -2.18 -1.56 -0.54
C LEU A 22 -2.10 -0.35 0.40
N VAL A 23 -1.87 0.85 -0.14
CA VAL A 23 -1.81 2.08 0.65
C VAL A 23 -3.13 2.34 1.37
N CYS A 24 -4.27 2.22 0.68
CA CYS A 24 -5.59 2.37 1.29
C CYS A 24 -5.82 1.35 2.43
N MET A 25 -5.50 0.06 2.22
CA MET A 25 -5.62 -0.96 3.27
C MET A 25 -4.71 -0.66 4.47
N ALA A 26 -3.48 -0.18 4.22
CA ALA A 26 -2.54 0.14 5.28
C ALA A 26 -2.95 1.38 6.09
N LEU A 27 -3.60 2.35 5.45
CA LEU A 27 -4.20 3.51 6.12
C LEU A 27 -5.41 3.11 6.97
N ASN A 28 -6.37 2.37 6.39
CA ASN A 28 -7.56 1.88 7.10
C ASN A 28 -7.21 1.00 8.32
N SER A 29 -6.06 0.34 8.30
CA SER A 29 -5.59 -0.53 9.39
C SER A 29 -4.55 0.12 10.31
N HIS A 30 -4.26 1.42 10.15
CA HIS A 30 -3.26 2.17 10.92
C HIS A 30 -1.84 1.58 10.87
N LYS A 31 -1.53 0.83 9.80
CA LYS A 31 -0.29 0.06 9.64
C LYS A 31 0.63 0.56 8.52
N LEU A 32 0.33 1.71 7.92
CA LEU A 32 1.15 2.28 6.83
C LEU A 32 2.61 2.47 7.24
N VAL A 33 2.89 3.14 8.36
CA VAL A 33 4.27 3.40 8.81
C VAL A 33 5.01 2.11 9.20
N PRO A 34 4.46 1.19 10.02
CA PRO A 34 5.08 -0.10 10.27
C PRO A 34 5.40 -0.89 9.00
N TRP A 35 4.49 -0.89 8.02
CA TRP A 35 4.70 -1.58 6.75
C TRP A 35 5.84 -0.95 5.94
N LEU A 36 5.85 0.38 5.79
CA LEU A 36 6.94 1.09 5.11
C LEU A 36 8.30 0.86 5.78
N LYS A 37 8.35 0.85 7.12
CA LYS A 37 9.58 0.52 7.86
C LYS A 37 10.10 -0.86 7.53
N LEU A 38 9.22 -1.87 7.42
CA LEU A 38 9.63 -3.24 7.10
C LEU A 38 10.32 -3.31 5.72
N VAL A 39 9.77 -2.59 4.72
CA VAL A 39 10.32 -2.56 3.36
C VAL A 39 11.60 -1.72 3.30
N LEU A 40 11.55 -0.49 3.79
CA LEU A 40 12.61 0.52 3.61
C LEU A 40 13.79 0.35 4.58
N ARG A 41 13.65 -0.44 5.65
CA ARG A 41 14.78 -0.79 6.52
C ARG A 41 15.49 -2.07 6.09
N SER A 42 14.98 -2.79 5.10
CA SER A 42 15.68 -3.96 4.56
C SER A 42 16.82 -3.51 3.64
N PRO A 43 18.10 -3.71 4.04
CA PRO A 43 19.23 -3.29 3.20
C PRO A 43 19.22 -4.02 1.85
N PHE A 44 18.75 -5.26 1.81
CA PHE A 44 18.61 -6.03 0.57
C PHE A 44 17.63 -5.37 -0.41
N ILE A 45 16.44 -4.97 0.07
CA ILE A 45 15.45 -4.30 -0.78
C ILE A 45 15.96 -2.94 -1.23
N VAL A 46 16.53 -2.15 -0.30
CA VAL A 46 17.02 -0.80 -0.62
C VAL A 46 18.13 -0.85 -1.66
N GLN A 47 19.11 -1.73 -1.51
CA GLN A 47 20.23 -1.85 -2.45
C GLN A 47 19.79 -2.39 -3.82
N TYR A 48 18.78 -3.26 -3.87
CA TYR A 48 18.31 -3.83 -5.13
C TYR A 48 17.35 -2.90 -5.89
N MET A 49 16.47 -2.18 -5.18
CA MET A 49 15.39 -1.39 -5.79
C MET A 49 15.71 0.10 -5.95
N TYR A 50 16.70 0.63 -5.22
CA TYR A 50 16.99 2.06 -5.17
C TYR A 50 18.43 2.38 -5.56
N GLN A 51 18.60 3.51 -6.27
CA GLN A 51 19.93 4.04 -6.55
C GLN A 51 20.57 4.62 -5.27
N PRO A 52 21.91 4.64 -5.15
CA PRO A 52 22.60 5.18 -3.98
C PRO A 52 22.28 6.65 -3.66
N TRP A 53 22.01 7.46 -4.68
CA TRP A 53 21.60 8.87 -4.53
C TRP A 53 20.08 9.06 -4.39
N SER A 54 19.32 7.97 -4.30
CA SER A 54 17.88 8.07 -4.06
C SER A 54 17.63 8.64 -2.67
N TYR A 55 16.49 9.32 -2.53
CA TYR A 55 16.05 9.86 -1.25
C TYR A 55 15.99 8.79 -0.16
N VAL A 56 15.45 7.60 -0.46
CA VAL A 56 15.39 6.47 0.48
C VAL A 56 16.79 6.04 0.94
N ALA A 57 17.73 5.84 0.01
CA ALA A 57 19.08 5.41 0.35
C ALA A 57 19.88 6.49 1.10
N SER A 58 19.64 7.76 0.78
CA SER A 58 20.41 8.89 1.33
C SER A 58 19.92 9.33 2.72
N THR A 59 18.61 9.26 2.98
CA THR A 59 18.02 9.77 4.24
C THR A 59 17.46 8.67 5.14
N GLY A 60 17.36 7.44 4.63
CA GLY A 60 16.62 6.37 5.31
C GLY A 60 15.10 6.58 5.31
N PHE A 61 14.60 7.59 4.60
CA PHE A 61 13.18 7.96 4.52
C PHE A 61 12.56 8.39 5.88
N ASP A 62 13.39 8.77 6.86
CA ASP A 62 12.97 8.93 8.25
C ASP A 62 12.05 10.14 8.49
N ASP A 63 12.31 11.24 7.83
CA ASP A 63 11.50 12.46 7.85
C ASP A 63 10.10 12.22 7.24
N ALA A 64 10.03 11.47 6.14
CA ALA A 64 8.77 11.05 5.55
C ALA A 64 8.00 10.10 6.48
N LEU A 65 8.67 9.11 7.10
CA LEU A 65 8.05 8.22 8.09
C LEU A 65 7.50 9.00 9.29
N GLN A 66 8.24 9.99 9.79
CA GLN A 66 7.78 10.84 10.89
C GLN A 66 6.53 11.65 10.49
N SER A 67 6.51 12.20 9.28
CA SER A 67 5.36 12.94 8.75
C SER A 67 4.13 12.04 8.59
N LEU A 68 4.31 10.83 8.03
CA LEU A 68 3.26 9.85 7.84
C LEU A 68 2.73 9.27 9.16
N ASN A 69 3.53 9.29 10.23
CA ASN A 69 3.10 8.80 11.53
C ASN A 69 1.90 9.58 12.10
N LYS A 70 1.73 10.84 11.70
CA LYS A 70 0.56 11.66 12.05
C LYS A 70 -0.75 11.09 11.50
N LEU A 71 -0.69 10.33 10.40
CA LEU A 71 -1.87 9.68 9.83
C LEU A 71 -2.35 8.50 10.68
N SER A 72 -1.51 7.94 11.55
CA SER A 72 -1.90 6.81 12.41
C SER A 72 -2.99 7.16 13.42
N THR A 73 -3.22 8.46 13.71
CA THR A 73 -4.27 8.92 14.63
C THR A 73 -5.61 9.17 13.95
N ILE A 74 -5.67 9.06 12.63
CA ILE A 74 -6.87 9.33 11.84
C ILE A 74 -7.53 7.99 11.50
N GLU A 75 -8.83 7.86 11.76
CA GLU A 75 -9.62 6.71 11.32
C GLU A 75 -9.99 6.86 9.85
N PHE A 76 -9.46 5.97 9.02
CA PHE A 76 -9.72 5.95 7.58
C PHE A 76 -10.72 4.85 7.22
N ASP A 77 -11.68 5.19 6.36
CA ASP A 77 -12.55 4.23 5.65
C ASP A 77 -12.44 4.45 4.14
N LEU A 78 -11.24 4.24 3.60
CA LEU A 78 -10.97 4.43 2.18
C LEU A 78 -11.45 3.21 1.38
N PRO A 79 -12.15 3.42 0.24
CA PRO A 79 -12.46 2.35 -0.67
C PRO A 79 -11.17 1.88 -1.35
N PHE A 80 -10.65 0.73 -0.94
CA PHE A 80 -9.48 0.11 -1.58
C PHE A 80 -9.86 -0.78 -2.78
N ASP A 81 -11.17 -0.98 -2.98
CA ASP A 81 -11.69 -1.81 -4.06
C ASP A 81 -12.85 -1.14 -4.81
N ALA A 82 -12.52 -0.10 -5.58
CA ALA A 82 -13.48 0.64 -6.41
C ALA A 82 -14.16 -0.21 -7.49
N ASN A 83 -13.63 -1.41 -7.80
CA ASN A 83 -14.24 -2.33 -8.76
C ASN A 83 -15.08 -3.43 -8.08
N VAL A 84 -14.82 -3.79 -6.82
CA VAL A 84 -15.71 -4.69 -6.07
C VAL A 84 -17.03 -4.01 -5.72
N ARG A 85 -17.01 -2.73 -5.31
CA ARG A 85 -18.27 -1.99 -5.05
C ARG A 85 -19.11 -1.82 -6.32
N ARG A 86 -18.48 -1.46 -7.45
CA ARG A 86 -19.18 -1.37 -8.74
C ARG A 86 -19.78 -2.71 -9.20
N LEU A 87 -19.14 -3.83 -8.88
CA LEU A 87 -19.66 -5.16 -9.21
C LEU A 87 -20.80 -5.59 -8.27
N GLN A 88 -20.76 -5.22 -6.98
CA GLN A 88 -21.87 -5.43 -6.05
C GLN A 88 -23.10 -4.62 -6.45
N GLU A 89 -22.91 -3.35 -6.82
CA GLU A 89 -24.00 -2.50 -7.33
C GLU A 89 -24.59 -3.03 -8.65
N ILE A 90 -23.80 -3.69 -9.50
CA ILE A 90 -24.30 -4.32 -10.72
C ILE A 90 -25.03 -5.64 -10.38
N GLN A 91 -24.54 -6.45 -9.45
CA GLN A 91 -25.19 -7.70 -9.06
C GLN A 91 -26.51 -7.49 -8.29
N ASP A 92 -26.64 -6.39 -7.53
CA ASP A 92 -27.89 -6.05 -6.84
C ASP A 92 -28.96 -5.45 -7.79
N VAL A 93 -28.60 -5.15 -9.04
CA VAL A 93 -29.49 -4.54 -10.06
C VAL A 93 -29.99 -5.57 -11.09
N PHE A 94 -29.51 -6.82 -11.04
CA PHE A 94 -29.93 -7.91 -11.94
C PHE A 94 -30.57 -9.09 -11.20
#